data_AF-A0A853I5W8-F1
#
_entry.id   AF-A0A853I5W8-F1
#
_cell.length_a   1.000
_cell.length_b   1.000
_cell.length_c   1.000
_cell.angle_alpha   90.00
_cell.angle_beta   90.00
_cell.angle_gamma   90.00
#
_symmetry.space_group_name_H-M   'P 1'
#
loop_
_entity.id
_entity.type
_entity.pdbx_description
1 polymer ?
#
loop_
_entity_poly.entity_id
_entity_poly.type
_entity_poly.pdbx_seq_one_letter_code
_entity_poly.pdbx_strand_id
1 'polypeptide(L)'
;MAATKYANTMTERANQLLINFYNQKEGDSYGRQLDEILRWSAGQLENTHNYIQWLFPITDTGFNSTTPLLNAATIEVFKQQSSIQTNLLRSLNKMLDFYGLTLHHNEPDQVIIERSAEHFACASRCWLTPGNHNYLRFTRIIKSLCQLGLTQYAEALFNCLQVIFQEHSSTIGLVTYQHWQQALTDNRDS
;
A
#
# COMPACT_ATOMS: atom_id res chain seq x y z
N MET A 1 11.01 -19.87 -26.63
CA MET A 1 11.71 -18.59 -26.86
C MET A 1 10.75 -17.41 -27.14
N ALA A 2 9.74 -17.57 -28.01
CA ALA A 2 8.77 -16.49 -28.30
C ALA A 2 7.88 -16.11 -27.10
N ALA A 3 7.27 -17.09 -26.41
CA ALA A 3 6.37 -16.83 -25.27
C ALA A 3 7.04 -16.04 -24.11
N THR A 4 8.30 -16.36 -23.80
CA THR A 4 9.11 -15.64 -22.80
C THR A 4 9.37 -14.18 -23.19
N LYS A 5 9.61 -13.93 -24.49
CA LYS A 5 9.82 -12.56 -25.01
C LYS A 5 8.54 -11.72 -24.96
N TYR A 6 7.38 -12.32 -25.27
CA TYR A 6 6.08 -11.64 -25.16
C TYR A 6 5.72 -11.32 -23.71
N ALA A 7 5.91 -12.27 -22.79
CA ALA A 7 5.68 -12.06 -21.36
C ALA A 7 6.55 -10.92 -20.80
N ASN A 8 7.85 -10.90 -21.14
CA ASN A 8 8.76 -9.83 -20.71
C ASN A 8 8.35 -8.45 -21.26
N THR A 9 7.86 -8.40 -22.50
CA THR A 9 7.43 -7.14 -23.12
C THR A 9 6.15 -6.60 -22.48
N MET A 10 5.22 -7.48 -22.11
CA MET A 10 4.01 -7.11 -21.38
C MET A 10 4.33 -6.60 -19.98
N THR A 11 5.23 -7.27 -19.26
CA THR A 11 5.71 -6.83 -17.94
C THR A 11 6.37 -5.46 -18.02
N GLU A 12 7.22 -5.21 -19.02
CA GLU A 12 7.90 -3.92 -19.18
C GLU A 12 6.91 -2.79 -19.45
N ARG A 13 5.97 -2.99 -20.38
CA ARG A 13 4.91 -2.02 -20.66
C ARG A 13 4.07 -1.73 -19.42
N ALA A 14 3.72 -2.78 -18.69
CA ALA A 14 2.95 -2.66 -17.47
C ALA A 14 3.72 -1.80 -16.43
N ASN A 15 5.01 -2.08 -16.20
CA ASN A 15 5.85 -1.29 -15.29
C ASN A 15 5.96 0.18 -15.72
N GLN A 16 6.07 0.46 -17.02
CA GLN A 16 6.06 1.82 -17.54
C GLN A 16 4.74 2.55 -17.27
N LEU A 17 3.60 1.85 -17.38
CA LEU A 17 2.29 2.42 -17.02
C LEU A 17 2.23 2.78 -15.54
N LEU A 18 2.80 1.96 -14.67
CA LEU A 18 2.88 2.24 -13.24
C LEU A 18 3.71 3.50 -12.96
N ILE A 19 4.88 3.63 -13.58
CA ILE A 19 5.71 4.83 -13.47
C ILE A 19 4.95 6.06 -13.99
N ASN A 20 4.22 5.93 -15.09
CA ASN A 20 3.43 7.03 -15.66
C ASN A 20 2.25 7.41 -14.76
N PHE A 21 1.60 6.44 -14.12
CA PHE A 21 0.54 6.65 -13.12
C PHE A 21 1.04 7.47 -11.94
N TYR A 22 2.17 7.09 -11.34
CA TYR A 22 2.77 7.87 -10.25
C TYR A 22 3.33 9.22 -10.70
N ASN A 23 3.72 9.36 -11.96
CA ASN A 23 4.10 10.66 -12.53
C ASN A 23 2.90 11.48 -13.00
N GLN A 24 1.67 11.02 -12.77
CA GLN A 24 0.43 11.68 -13.17
C GLN A 24 0.31 11.95 -14.67
N LYS A 25 0.95 11.12 -15.48
CA LYS A 25 0.90 11.19 -16.96
C LYS A 25 -0.19 10.30 -17.54
N GLU A 26 -0.52 9.20 -16.87
CA GLU A 26 -1.51 8.22 -17.31
C GLU A 26 -2.34 7.70 -16.13
N GLY A 27 -3.50 7.13 -16.45
CA GLY A 27 -4.37 6.52 -15.47
C GLY A 27 -3.99 5.06 -15.20
N ASP A 28 -4.65 4.47 -14.23
CA ASP A 28 -4.59 3.03 -14.03
C ASP A 28 -5.29 2.26 -15.17
N SER A 29 -5.41 0.94 -15.05
CA SER A 29 -6.05 0.09 -16.07
C SER A 29 -7.52 0.42 -16.34
N TYR A 30 -8.15 1.26 -15.52
CA TYR A 30 -9.52 1.75 -15.66
C TYR A 30 -9.57 3.23 -16.06
N GLY A 31 -8.43 3.83 -16.38
CA GLY A 31 -8.31 5.23 -16.78
C GLY A 31 -8.37 6.24 -15.63
N ARG A 32 -8.27 5.78 -14.37
CA ARG A 32 -8.35 6.66 -13.19
C ARG A 32 -6.99 7.25 -12.89
N GLN A 33 -6.93 8.57 -12.72
CA GLN A 33 -5.69 9.25 -12.33
C GLN A 33 -5.42 9.05 -10.83
N LEU A 34 -4.14 9.12 -10.42
CA LEU A 34 -3.78 9.07 -9.01
C LEU A 34 -4.54 10.13 -8.19
N ASP A 35 -4.49 11.40 -8.61
CA ASP A 35 -5.19 12.48 -7.93
C ASP A 35 -6.71 12.32 -7.88
N GLU A 36 -7.31 11.58 -8.81
CA GLU A 36 -8.73 11.25 -8.76
C GLU A 36 -9.00 10.27 -7.61
N ILE A 37 -8.24 9.18 -7.54
CA ILE A 37 -8.35 8.15 -6.49
C ILE A 37 -8.10 8.78 -5.11
N LEU A 38 -7.12 9.67 -4.99
CA LEU A 38 -6.81 10.31 -3.70
C LEU A 38 -7.92 11.25 -3.22
N ARG A 39 -8.83 11.71 -4.09
CA ARG A 39 -10.01 12.50 -3.73
C ARG A 39 -11.23 11.66 -3.37
N TRP A 40 -11.17 10.34 -3.48
CA TRP A 40 -12.30 9.47 -3.18
C TRP A 40 -12.74 9.55 -1.72
N SER A 41 -14.05 9.43 -1.52
CA SER A 41 -14.64 9.23 -0.20
C SER A 41 -14.30 7.86 0.37
N ALA A 42 -14.44 7.69 1.69
CA ALA A 42 -14.27 6.39 2.35
C ALA A 42 -15.19 5.31 1.72
N GLY A 43 -16.42 5.67 1.36
CA GLY A 43 -17.35 4.75 0.68
C GLY A 43 -16.85 4.29 -0.68
N GLN A 44 -16.21 5.15 -1.47
CA GLN A 44 -15.63 4.75 -2.77
C GLN A 44 -14.41 3.83 -2.59
N LEU A 45 -13.56 4.09 -1.60
CA LEU A 45 -12.41 3.24 -1.26
C LEU A 45 -12.83 1.86 -0.71
N GLU A 46 -13.91 1.80 0.05
CA GLU A 46 -14.44 0.53 0.55
C GLU A 46 -15.05 -0.29 -0.59
N ASN A 47 -15.84 0.33 -1.48
CA ASN A 47 -16.57 -0.41 -2.52
C ASN A 47 -15.75 -0.71 -3.79
N THR A 48 -14.58 -0.09 -3.95
CA THR A 48 -13.71 -0.30 -5.12
C THR A 48 -12.46 -1.06 -4.68
N HIS A 49 -12.18 -2.25 -5.22
CA HIS A 49 -11.08 -3.07 -4.68
C HIS A 49 -9.80 -3.07 -5.54
N ASN A 50 -9.88 -2.66 -6.80
CA ASN A 50 -8.79 -2.79 -7.77
C ASN A 50 -7.77 -1.64 -7.75
N TYR A 51 -8.10 -0.51 -7.11
CA TYR A 51 -7.18 0.65 -7.01
C TYR A 51 -5.99 0.36 -6.09
N ILE A 52 -6.19 -0.45 -5.05
CA ILE A 52 -5.15 -0.72 -4.03
C ILE A 52 -3.91 -1.34 -4.67
N GLN A 53 -4.10 -2.03 -5.80
CA GLN A 53 -3.01 -2.65 -6.51
C GLN A 53 -2.07 -1.65 -7.17
N TRP A 54 -2.62 -0.53 -7.62
CA TRP A 54 -1.89 0.57 -8.23
C TRP A 54 -1.29 1.52 -7.20
N LEU A 55 -1.98 1.75 -6.07
CA LEU A 55 -1.43 2.59 -4.98
C LEU A 55 -0.32 1.92 -4.18
N PHE A 56 -0.31 0.59 -4.12
CA PHE A 56 0.69 -0.19 -3.39
C PHE A 56 1.08 -1.42 -4.22
N PRO A 57 1.87 -1.22 -5.30
CA PRO A 57 2.36 -2.31 -6.13
C PRO A 57 3.37 -3.16 -5.35
N ILE A 58 3.42 -4.46 -5.64
CA ILE A 58 4.32 -5.44 -5.02
C ILE A 58 4.88 -6.38 -6.09
N THR A 59 5.99 -7.06 -5.80
CA THR A 59 6.63 -8.04 -6.70
C THR A 59 5.84 -9.34 -6.87
N ASP A 60 4.87 -9.63 -6.00
CA ASP A 60 4.07 -10.87 -6.05
C ASP A 60 2.63 -10.60 -6.51
N THR A 61 2.17 -11.32 -7.53
CA THR A 61 0.75 -11.33 -7.89
C THR A 61 0.02 -12.22 -6.90
N GLY A 62 -0.74 -11.64 -5.97
CA GLY A 62 -1.92 -12.35 -5.49
C GLY A 62 -2.83 -12.76 -6.67
N PHE A 63 -3.82 -13.61 -6.44
CA PHE A 63 -4.61 -14.34 -7.45
C PHE A 63 -5.32 -13.54 -8.57
N ASN A 64 -5.27 -12.20 -8.62
CA ASN A 64 -5.90 -11.38 -9.66
C ASN A 64 -4.89 -10.38 -10.27
N SER A 65 -4.44 -10.68 -11.49
CA SER A 65 -3.34 -10.01 -12.22
C SER A 65 -3.86 -9.11 -13.35
N THR A 66 -4.22 -7.87 -13.02
CA THR A 66 -4.28 -6.76 -14.02
C THR A 66 -3.28 -5.65 -13.72
N THR A 67 -2.54 -5.78 -12.61
CA THR A 67 -1.51 -4.82 -12.21
C THR A 67 -0.13 -5.34 -12.60
N PRO A 68 0.74 -4.47 -13.12
CA PRO A 68 2.13 -4.80 -13.40
C PRO A 68 2.82 -5.39 -12.17
N LEU A 69 3.50 -6.52 -12.33
CA LEU A 69 4.48 -6.96 -11.33
C LEU A 69 5.66 -6.00 -11.32
N LEU A 70 6.07 -5.54 -10.14
CA LEU A 70 7.28 -4.74 -9.99
C LEU A 70 8.49 -5.54 -10.49
N ASN A 71 9.24 -4.97 -11.43
CA ASN A 71 10.58 -5.45 -11.77
C ASN A 71 11.65 -4.62 -11.03
N ALA A 72 12.87 -5.13 -10.99
CA ALA A 72 13.98 -4.47 -10.28
C ALA A 72 14.25 -3.04 -10.81
N ALA A 73 14.17 -2.83 -12.13
CA ALA A 73 14.38 -1.51 -12.72
C ALA A 73 13.34 -0.48 -12.25
N THR A 74 12.08 -0.91 -12.09
CA THR A 74 10.99 -0.04 -11.65
C THR A 74 11.10 0.26 -10.17
N ILE A 75 11.50 -0.72 -9.35
CA ILE A 75 11.81 -0.49 -7.94
C ILE A 75 12.88 0.59 -7.80
N GLU A 76 13.95 0.52 -8.59
CA GLU A 76 15.00 1.55 -8.59
C GLU A 76 14.47 2.94 -8.99
N VAL A 77 13.60 3.01 -10.01
CA VAL A 77 12.95 4.28 -10.37
C VAL A 77 12.12 4.83 -9.21
N PHE A 78 11.35 4.00 -8.53
CA PHE A 78 10.59 4.41 -7.34
C PHE A 78 11.52 4.91 -6.24
N LYS A 79 12.60 4.17 -5.92
CA LYS A 79 13.57 4.54 -4.88
C LYS A 79 14.28 5.88 -5.19
N GLN A 80 14.62 6.13 -6.45
CA GLN A 80 15.45 7.27 -6.85
C GLN A 80 14.64 8.54 -7.20
N GLN A 81 13.40 8.41 -7.66
CA GLN A 81 12.63 9.54 -8.17
C GLN A 81 11.74 10.19 -7.09
N SER A 82 12.13 11.37 -6.61
CA SER A 82 11.44 12.07 -5.50
C SER A 82 9.96 12.35 -5.75
N SER A 83 9.54 12.61 -6.99
CA SER A 83 8.13 12.84 -7.31
C SER A 83 7.27 11.58 -7.12
N ILE A 84 7.83 10.40 -7.42
CA ILE A 84 7.14 9.12 -7.22
C ILE A 84 7.06 8.82 -5.72
N GLN A 85 8.16 9.00 -4.98
CA GLN A 85 8.18 8.87 -3.52
C GLN A 85 7.14 9.76 -2.84
N THR A 86 7.05 11.03 -3.26
CA THR A 86 6.04 11.98 -2.77
C THR A 86 4.63 11.45 -3.01
N ASN A 87 4.35 10.90 -4.19
CA ASN A 87 3.04 10.36 -4.54
C ASN A 87 2.70 9.03 -3.85
N LEU A 88 3.70 8.20 -3.56
CA LEU A 88 3.54 7.02 -2.71
C LEU A 88 3.19 7.41 -1.27
N LEU A 89 3.83 8.43 -0.72
CA LEU A 89 3.49 8.98 0.61
C LEU A 89 2.09 9.61 0.64
N ARG A 90 1.69 10.33 -0.41
CA ARG A 90 0.31 10.83 -0.54
C ARG A 90 -0.71 9.68 -0.55
N SER A 91 -0.37 8.57 -1.21
CA SER A 91 -1.19 7.36 -1.24
C SER A 91 -1.29 6.70 0.14
N LEU A 92 -0.17 6.62 0.87
CA LEU A 92 -0.16 6.15 2.26
C LEU A 92 -1.04 7.04 3.13
N ASN A 93 -0.84 8.35 3.12
CA ASN A 93 -1.62 9.28 3.93
C ASN A 93 -3.13 9.16 3.66
N LYS A 94 -3.52 8.97 2.38
CA LYS A 94 -4.93 8.75 2.04
C LYS A 94 -5.48 7.46 2.65
N MET A 95 -4.72 6.37 2.62
CA MET A 95 -5.16 5.12 3.22
C MET A 95 -5.18 5.20 4.75
N LEU A 96 -4.22 5.89 5.38
CA LEU A 96 -4.23 6.11 6.83
C LEU A 96 -5.50 6.85 7.27
N ASP A 97 -5.83 7.95 6.60
CA ASP A 97 -7.07 8.71 6.83
C ASP A 97 -8.32 7.81 6.72
N PHE A 98 -8.38 6.99 5.67
CA PHE A 98 -9.46 6.01 5.48
C PHE A 98 -9.60 5.01 6.66
N TYR A 99 -8.49 4.60 7.26
CA TYR A 99 -8.49 3.71 8.42
C TYR A 99 -8.67 4.44 9.77
N GLY A 100 -8.71 5.78 9.76
CA GLY A 100 -8.72 6.60 10.96
C GLY A 100 -7.37 6.65 11.68
N LEU A 101 -6.28 6.57 10.91
CA LEU A 101 -4.89 6.70 11.38
C LEU A 101 -4.29 8.01 10.85
N THR A 102 -3.29 8.54 11.55
CA THR A 102 -2.60 9.77 11.17
C THR A 102 -1.09 9.54 11.12
N LEU A 103 -0.44 10.15 10.13
CA LEU A 103 1.01 10.18 9.96
C LEU A 103 1.57 11.47 10.54
N HIS A 104 2.61 11.35 11.38
CA HIS A 104 3.33 12.46 11.97
C HIS A 104 4.82 12.37 11.64
N HIS A 105 5.40 13.53 11.33
CA HIS A 105 6.84 13.74 11.20
C HIS A 105 7.28 14.59 12.38
N ASN A 106 7.93 13.97 13.36
CA ASN A 106 8.46 14.72 14.50
C ASN A 106 9.83 15.34 14.18
N GLU A 107 10.63 14.60 13.41
CA GLU A 107 11.95 14.98 12.89
C GLU A 107 12.12 14.35 11.49
N PRO A 108 13.09 14.78 10.66
CA PRO A 108 13.30 14.25 9.30
C PRO A 108 13.32 12.72 9.22
N ASP A 109 13.83 12.06 10.27
CA ASP A 109 14.01 10.61 10.34
C ASP A 109 13.04 9.93 11.32
N GLN A 110 12.13 10.67 11.96
CA GLN A 110 11.19 10.09 12.92
C GLN A 110 9.76 10.11 12.37
N VAL A 111 9.35 8.95 11.86
CA VAL A 111 8.00 8.70 11.37
C VAL A 111 7.18 8.00 12.45
N ILE A 112 6.02 8.58 12.80
CA ILE A 112 5.07 7.99 13.73
C ILE A 112 3.72 7.86 13.02
N ILE A 113 3.09 6.69 13.16
CA ILE A 113 1.70 6.46 12.75
C ILE A 113 0.92 6.08 14.00
N GLU A 114 -0.17 6.79 14.25
CA GLU A 114 -1.03 6.57 15.40
C GLU A 114 -2.50 6.70 15.05
N ARG A 115 -3.37 6.39 16.02
CA ARG A 115 -4.83 6.49 15.86
C ARG A 115 -5.21 7.96 15.84
N SER A 116 -6.01 8.37 14.86
CA SER A 116 -6.63 9.69 14.88
C SER A 116 -7.57 9.81 16.07
N ALA A 117 -7.32 10.75 16.96
CA ALA A 117 -8.19 11.01 18.12
C ALA A 117 -9.64 11.34 17.70
N GLU A 118 -9.82 11.99 16.54
CA GLU A 118 -11.12 12.44 16.05
C GLU A 118 -11.82 11.39 15.17
N HIS A 119 -11.07 10.56 14.44
CA HIS A 119 -11.63 9.74 13.36
C HIS A 119 -11.48 8.23 13.58
N PHE A 120 -10.58 7.78 14.46
CA PHE A 120 -10.36 6.33 14.64
C PHE A 120 -11.63 5.60 15.11
N ALA A 121 -12.37 6.18 16.06
CA ALA A 121 -13.54 5.54 16.65
C ALA A 121 -14.67 5.28 15.64
N CYS A 122 -14.81 6.11 14.60
CA CYS A 122 -15.80 5.89 13.55
C CYS A 122 -15.24 5.02 12.41
N ALA A 123 -14.02 5.31 11.94
CA ALA A 123 -13.41 4.60 10.81
C ALA A 123 -13.14 3.12 11.12
N SER A 124 -12.64 2.81 12.33
CA SER A 124 -12.34 1.43 12.76
C SER A 124 -13.55 0.51 12.71
N ARG A 125 -14.78 1.03 12.89
CA ARG A 125 -16.00 0.20 12.80
C ARG A 125 -16.22 -0.43 11.43
N CYS A 126 -15.64 0.15 10.38
CA CYS A 126 -15.79 -0.34 9.01
C CYS A 126 -14.77 -1.42 8.65
N TRP A 127 -13.62 -1.47 9.32
CA TRP A 127 -12.53 -2.38 8.97
C TRP A 127 -12.08 -3.33 10.08
N LEU A 128 -12.27 -2.96 11.36
CA LEU A 128 -11.91 -3.76 12.53
C LEU A 128 -13.06 -4.72 12.88
N THR A 129 -13.40 -5.57 11.92
CA THR A 129 -14.43 -6.61 12.04
C THR A 129 -13.83 -7.97 11.69
N PRO A 130 -14.40 -9.10 12.16
CA PRO A 130 -13.86 -10.42 11.82
C PRO A 130 -13.82 -10.65 10.30
N GLY A 131 -12.70 -11.17 9.81
CA GLY A 131 -12.53 -11.54 8.39
C GLY A 131 -12.54 -10.36 7.40
N ASN A 132 -12.32 -9.13 7.86
CA ASN A 132 -12.37 -7.95 6.99
C ASN A 132 -11.23 -7.96 5.94
N HIS A 133 -11.57 -7.65 4.69
CA HIS A 133 -10.62 -7.67 3.57
C HIS A 133 -9.53 -6.59 3.69
N ASN A 134 -9.77 -5.51 4.45
CA ASN A 134 -8.78 -4.46 4.69
C ASN A 134 -7.52 -4.98 5.42
N TYR A 135 -7.62 -6.11 6.14
CA TYR A 135 -6.45 -6.77 6.71
C TYR A 135 -5.42 -7.19 5.66
N LEU A 136 -5.87 -7.68 4.50
CA LEU A 136 -4.99 -8.00 3.37
C LEU A 136 -4.45 -6.73 2.69
N ARG A 137 -5.21 -5.62 2.71
CA ARG A 137 -4.74 -4.33 2.21
C ARG A 137 -3.60 -3.80 3.08
N PHE A 138 -3.68 -3.92 4.41
CA PHE A 138 -2.55 -3.57 5.30
C PHE A 138 -1.30 -4.38 4.98
N THR A 139 -1.42 -5.71 4.82
CA THR A 139 -0.29 -6.56 4.39
C THR A 139 0.35 -6.04 3.10
N ARG A 140 -0.47 -5.68 2.10
CA ARG A 140 0.00 -5.14 0.82
C ARG A 140 0.73 -3.80 0.97
N ILE A 141 0.16 -2.88 1.77
CA ILE A 141 0.75 -1.57 2.04
C ILE A 141 2.14 -1.75 2.68
N ILE A 142 2.25 -2.57 3.73
CA ILE A 142 3.52 -2.84 4.41
C ILE A 142 4.56 -3.38 3.42
N LYS A 143 4.22 -4.42 2.65
CA LYS A 143 5.14 -5.00 1.65
C LYS A 143 5.59 -3.96 0.62
N SER A 144 4.65 -3.20 0.07
CA SER A 144 4.92 -2.20 -0.96
C SER A 144 5.87 -1.11 -0.45
N LEU A 145 5.62 -0.59 0.75
CA LEU A 145 6.47 0.43 1.36
C LEU A 145 7.90 -0.07 1.57
N CYS A 146 8.08 -1.30 2.06
CA CYS A 146 9.42 -1.90 2.19
C CYS A 146 10.13 -2.01 0.83
N GLN A 147 9.47 -2.64 -0.16
CA GLN A 147 10.05 -2.88 -1.49
C GLN A 147 10.42 -1.57 -2.21
N LEU A 148 9.67 -0.50 -1.97
CA LEU A 148 9.83 0.78 -2.66
C LEU A 148 10.69 1.79 -1.88
N GLY A 149 11.39 1.35 -0.83
CA GLY A 149 12.38 2.17 -0.11
C GLY A 149 11.81 3.07 1.00
N LEU A 150 10.58 2.81 1.45
CA LEU A 150 9.90 3.53 2.53
C LEU A 150 9.75 2.66 3.81
N THR A 151 10.74 1.84 4.11
CA THR A 151 10.71 0.87 5.24
C THR A 151 10.34 1.53 6.58
N GLN A 152 10.83 2.72 6.87
CA GLN A 152 10.49 3.46 8.11
C GLN A 152 8.98 3.72 8.26
N TYR A 153 8.26 3.93 7.15
CA TYR A 153 6.79 4.10 7.16
C TYR A 153 6.07 2.77 7.33
N ALA A 154 6.62 1.70 6.74
CA ALA A 154 6.10 0.34 6.94
C ALA A 154 6.20 -0.09 8.41
N GLU A 155 7.33 0.22 9.05
CA GLU A 155 7.57 -0.05 10.47
C GLU A 155 6.64 0.74 11.37
N ALA A 156 6.48 2.05 11.12
CA ALA A 156 5.54 2.89 11.85
C ALA A 156 4.10 2.36 11.75
N LEU A 157 3.67 1.95 10.55
CA LEU A 157 2.35 1.35 10.34
C LEU A 157 2.21 0.02 11.09
N PHE A 158 3.19 -0.88 10.97
CA PHE A 158 3.17 -2.16 11.66
C PHE A 158 3.11 -2.01 13.18
N ASN A 159 3.90 -1.09 13.74
CA ASN A 159 3.90 -0.81 15.18
C ASN A 159 2.52 -0.33 15.66
N CYS A 160 1.85 0.55 14.89
CA CYS A 160 0.48 0.98 15.16
C CYS A 160 -0.50 -0.21 15.15
N LEU A 161 -0.42 -1.07 14.12
CA LEU A 161 -1.26 -2.25 13.98
C LEU A 161 -1.02 -3.28 15.10
N GLN A 162 0.21 -3.41 15.58
CA GLN A 162 0.55 -4.29 16.71
C GLN A 162 -0.18 -3.85 17.98
N VAL A 163 -0.23 -2.55 18.29
CA VAL A 163 -0.98 -2.02 19.44
C VAL A 163 -2.48 -2.32 19.27
N ILE A 164 -3.04 -2.10 18.08
CA ILE A 164 -4.46 -2.43 17.79
C ILE A 164 -4.72 -3.93 17.94
N PHE A 165 -3.81 -4.78 17.48
CA PHE A 165 -3.91 -6.23 17.64
C PHE A 165 -3.92 -6.67 19.10
N GLN A 166 -3.09 -6.08 19.95
CA GLN A 166 -3.05 -6.41 21.38
C GLN A 166 -4.40 -6.16 22.07
N GLU A 167 -5.12 -5.11 21.66
CA GLU A 167 -6.44 -4.75 22.19
C GLU A 167 -7.59 -5.56 21.56
N HIS A 168 -7.43 -6.02 20.31
CA HIS A 168 -8.50 -6.63 19.51
C HIS A 168 -8.12 -8.00 18.92
N SER A 169 -7.29 -8.75 19.63
CA SER A 169 -6.70 -10.01 19.15
C SER A 169 -7.72 -11.06 18.72
N SER A 170 -8.87 -11.14 19.40
CA SER A 170 -9.97 -12.04 19.04
C SER A 170 -10.67 -11.67 17.73
N THR A 171 -10.67 -10.39 17.35
CA THR A 171 -11.32 -9.88 16.15
C THR A 171 -10.39 -9.97 14.94
N ILE A 172 -9.12 -9.59 15.12
CA ILE A 172 -8.12 -9.59 14.05
C ILE A 172 -7.64 -11.01 13.75
N GLY A 173 -7.43 -11.82 14.79
CA GLY A 173 -6.90 -13.17 14.71
C GLY A 173 -5.37 -13.22 14.53
N LEU A 174 -4.76 -14.26 15.10
CA LEU A 174 -3.30 -14.44 15.10
C LEU A 174 -2.71 -14.57 13.69
N VAL A 175 -3.41 -15.26 12.78
CA VAL A 175 -2.95 -15.48 11.40
C VAL A 175 -2.80 -14.15 10.65
N THR A 176 -3.78 -13.24 10.80
CA THR A 176 -3.71 -11.90 10.22
C THR A 176 -2.49 -11.12 10.72
N TYR A 177 -2.28 -11.13 12.04
CA TYR A 177 -1.13 -10.47 12.64
C TYR A 177 0.20 -11.04 12.12
N GLN A 178 0.31 -12.37 12.01
CA GLN A 178 1.48 -13.03 11.44
C GLN A 178 1.73 -12.60 9.99
N HIS A 179 0.69 -12.42 9.18
CA HIS A 179 0.86 -11.89 7.82
C HIS A 179 1.40 -10.45 7.80
N TRP A 180 0.98 -9.59 8.72
CA TRP A 180 1.55 -8.23 8.83
C TRP A 180 3.00 -8.26 9.28
N GLN A 181 3.34 -9.13 10.24
CA GLN A 181 4.71 -9.30 10.71
C GLN A 181 5.61 -9.82 9.58
N GLN A 182 5.16 -10.86 8.87
CA GLN A 182 5.88 -11.46 7.76
C GLN A 182 6.10 -10.47 6.61
N ALA A 183 5.08 -9.65 6.31
CA ALA A 183 5.21 -8.59 5.30
C ALA A 183 6.35 -7.62 5.60
N LEU A 184 6.59 -7.33 6.88
CA LEU A 184 7.69 -6.46 7.30
C LEU A 184 9.03 -7.22 7.31
N THR A 185 9.08 -8.42 7.89
CA THR A 185 10.35 -9.16 8.05
C THR A 185 10.96 -9.59 6.72
N ASP A 186 10.14 -10.06 5.77
CA ASP A 186 10.64 -10.59 4.49
C ASP A 186 11.21 -9.53 3.57
N ASN A 187 10.88 -8.26 3.81
CA ASN A 187 11.22 -7.15 2.92
C ASN A 187 12.15 -6.12 3.58
N ARG A 188 12.71 -6.41 4.77
CA ARG A 188 13.65 -5.51 5.47
C ARG A 188 15.05 -5.49 4.84
N ASP A 189 15.43 -6.54 4.12
CA ASP A 189 16.78 -6.74 3.56
C ASP A 189 16.82 -6.71 2.01
N SER A 190 15.81 -6.10 1.35
CA SER A 190 15.60 -6.14 -0.12
C SER A 190 16.04 -4.89 -0.88
#